data_AF-A0A925IAG9-F1
#
_entry.id   AF-A0A925IAG9-F1
#
_cell.length_a   1.000
_cell.length_b   1.000
_cell.length_c   1.000
_cell.angle_alpha   90.00
_cell.angle_beta   90.00
_cell.angle_gamma   90.00
#
_symmetry.space_group_name_H-M   'P 1'
#
loop_
_entity.id
_entity.type
_entity.pdbx_description
1 polymer ?
#
loop_
_entity_poly.entity_id
_entity_poly.type
_entity_poly.pdbx_seq_one_letter_code
_entity_poly.pdbx_strand_id
1 'polypeptide(L)'
;MKFGSQTFANLSLAFVLVFSLCTLYFFKWNGTSENFRAVNGDGRDYYSFLVAAFIDHDLSKPQPELSQSVETPTGNVNTHTIGVSLLLLPFFLIGMLSAKMFGFSINGLSEPFQISVSIGALFYCLLGLIFLRKLLIKNNFADKTIAAILLFVFAGTNLLFYTLGESSMSHVYSFFLVTCFLYSSNMFFESGQRNYFFKMTFLLSLIILVRPVNSIIVLFLPFFCNSFSEFFAKLKSVFLSVKTLLPSLLILITVLSLQSLLWYKQNGKILQDTYKGNGFYFTNPSPIKMLFGFDSGLFIYSPLCLLLLVGLIYVFKQSHFKFFVSAFFILFTVYLFSSYWAYNYYDSFGMRPFVDFFAVFAIAGAFLLRDSGKRILKPVLYSLFSLSTILSLIYSYQAQKGIFTMTGMNSEKFSYVFLKTGKEYEGCLGGSSDIKPYSLKDQASFYNYENLFSDSTSSKKGYFEFNKTEWGPGYYLDKLGFNSKLLYTKIKFKRQEVKPNSSFNGLLVCSVESKTKEPKCYQTYRMNETPSASCCEWKEYEYAVTMAGNFIADDKVNIFFWNKEKTDFNVDDLKIEIYKE
;
A
#
# COMPACT_ATOMS: atom_id res chain seq x y z
N MET A 1 29.15 27.90 9.26
CA MET A 1 27.89 27.64 8.52
C MET A 1 26.96 28.83 8.73
N LYS A 2 26.74 29.68 7.72
CA LYS A 2 25.69 30.72 7.79
C LYS A 2 24.33 30.05 7.66
N PHE A 3 23.58 29.92 8.76
CA PHE A 3 22.20 29.44 8.79
C PHE A 3 21.17 30.47 8.29
N GLY A 4 21.61 31.61 7.72
CA GLY A 4 20.78 32.80 7.50
C GLY A 4 20.10 32.96 6.14
N SER A 5 19.77 31.92 5.37
CA SER A 5 19.07 32.14 4.08
C SER A 5 18.05 31.09 3.65
N GLN A 6 17.62 30.19 4.54
CA GLN A 6 16.68 29.11 4.18
C GLN A 6 15.25 29.33 4.68
N THR A 7 14.74 30.52 4.41
CA THR A 7 13.44 30.96 4.90
C THR A 7 12.30 30.17 4.24
N PHE A 8 12.36 29.94 2.92
CA PHE A 8 11.26 29.30 2.20
C PHE A 8 11.12 27.82 2.54
N ALA A 9 12.22 27.07 2.60
CA ALA A 9 12.14 25.65 2.90
C ALA A 9 11.64 25.39 4.34
N ASN A 10 11.98 26.26 5.29
CA ASN A 10 11.44 26.20 6.65
C ASN A 10 9.95 26.55 6.69
N LEU A 11 9.52 27.56 5.93
CA LEU A 11 8.09 27.90 5.79
C LEU A 11 7.29 26.74 5.16
N SER A 12 7.84 26.05 4.15
CA SER A 12 7.20 24.86 3.59
C SER A 12 7.00 23.76 4.63
N LEU A 13 8.00 23.49 5.48
CA LEU A 13 7.87 22.49 6.55
C LEU A 13 6.83 22.91 7.60
N ALA A 14 6.82 24.18 7.99
CA ALA A 14 5.81 24.71 8.90
C ALA A 14 4.40 24.63 8.29
N PHE A 15 4.26 24.96 7.01
CA PHE A 15 3.01 24.81 6.28
C PHE A 15 2.55 23.35 6.25
N VAL A 16 3.43 22.40 5.91
CA VAL A 16 3.11 20.96 5.93
C VAL A 16 2.61 20.53 7.30
N LEU A 17 3.27 20.95 8.39
CA LEU A 17 2.85 20.65 9.75
C LEU A 17 1.45 21.20 10.04
N VAL A 18 1.22 22.49 9.84
CA VAL A 18 -0.07 23.14 10.14
C VAL A 18 -1.18 22.56 9.29
N PHE A 19 -0.96 22.43 7.97
CA PHE A 19 -1.91 21.84 7.04
C PHE A 19 -2.25 20.39 7.44
N SER A 20 -1.26 19.59 7.83
CA SER A 20 -1.48 18.21 8.26
C SER A 20 -2.28 18.12 9.55
N LEU A 21 -1.98 18.97 10.54
CA LEU A 21 -2.74 19.03 11.79
C LEU A 21 -4.20 19.45 11.56
N CYS A 22 -4.42 20.46 10.72
CA CYS A 22 -5.78 20.84 10.32
C CYS A 22 -6.50 19.69 9.60
N THR A 23 -5.82 19.01 8.68
CA THR A 23 -6.40 17.88 7.93
C THR A 23 -6.76 16.71 8.86
N LEU A 24 -5.84 16.32 9.75
CA LEU A 24 -6.09 15.28 10.75
C LEU A 24 -7.27 15.66 11.65
N TYR A 25 -7.29 16.90 12.13
CA TYR A 25 -8.40 17.39 12.95
C TYR A 25 -9.73 17.28 12.20
N PHE A 26 -9.88 17.90 11.02
CA PHE A 26 -11.17 17.97 10.34
C PHE A 26 -11.64 16.65 9.73
N PHE A 27 -10.73 15.78 9.27
CA PHE A 27 -11.10 14.58 8.51
C PHE A 27 -10.94 13.27 9.29
N LYS A 28 -10.19 13.25 10.40
CA LYS A 28 -9.88 12.03 11.13
C LYS A 28 -10.23 12.09 12.62
N TRP A 29 -9.99 13.22 13.27
CA TRP A 29 -10.21 13.36 14.72
C TRP A 29 -11.53 14.07 15.07
N ASN A 30 -12.15 14.80 14.16
CA ASN A 30 -13.44 15.43 14.41
C ASN A 30 -14.56 14.47 13.98
N GLY A 31 -15.16 13.76 14.94
CA GLY A 31 -16.23 12.79 14.67
C GLY A 31 -16.53 11.85 15.84
N THR A 32 -17.34 10.82 15.61
CA THR A 32 -17.62 9.76 16.59
C THR A 32 -16.39 8.86 16.80
N SER A 33 -16.31 8.16 17.93
CA SER A 33 -15.20 7.27 18.28
C SER A 33 -14.88 6.20 17.22
N GLU A 34 -15.86 5.81 16.39
CA GLU A 34 -15.65 4.88 15.27
C GLU A 34 -14.78 5.46 14.13
N ASN A 35 -14.67 6.78 14.02
CA ASN A 35 -13.87 7.47 12.99
C ASN A 35 -12.37 7.54 13.33
N PHE A 36 -11.99 7.31 14.59
CA PHE A 36 -10.60 7.32 15.04
C PHE A 36 -9.92 5.98 14.73
N ARG A 37 -9.69 5.68 13.45
CA ARG A 37 -8.96 4.48 13.02
C ARG A 37 -7.63 4.87 12.37
N ALA A 38 -6.63 5.12 13.21
CA ALA A 38 -5.26 5.29 12.75
C ALA A 38 -4.54 3.94 12.57
N VAL A 39 -4.86 2.96 13.40
CA VAL A 39 -4.34 1.59 13.38
C VAL A 39 -5.27 0.70 12.55
N ASN A 40 -4.92 0.46 11.28
CA ASN A 40 -5.72 -0.33 10.35
C ASN A 40 -4.86 -1.11 9.34
N GLY A 41 -5.48 -2.04 8.61
CA GLY A 41 -4.82 -2.87 7.59
C GLY A 41 -3.59 -3.61 8.15
N ASP A 42 -2.54 -3.73 7.33
CA ASP A 42 -1.22 -4.26 7.74
C ASP A 42 -0.61 -3.49 8.92
N GLY A 43 -1.03 -2.23 9.12
CA GLY A 43 -0.63 -1.42 10.25
C GLY A 43 -1.00 -1.99 11.62
N ARG A 44 -2.03 -2.84 11.70
CA ARG A 44 -2.38 -3.56 12.93
C ARG A 44 -1.29 -4.57 13.29
N ASP A 45 -0.78 -5.31 12.31
CA ASP A 45 0.26 -6.33 12.51
C ASP A 45 1.56 -5.71 13.02
N TYR A 46 1.95 -4.55 12.48
CA TYR A 46 3.09 -3.79 12.98
C TYR A 46 2.86 -3.27 14.39
N TYR A 47 1.65 -2.79 14.69
CA TYR A 47 1.34 -2.19 15.98
C TYR A 47 1.18 -3.24 17.10
N SER A 48 0.77 -4.46 16.74
CA SER A 48 0.45 -5.54 17.68
C SER A 48 1.63 -5.92 18.58
N PHE A 49 2.87 -5.79 18.10
CA PHE A 49 4.07 -6.04 18.92
C PHE A 49 4.15 -5.13 20.15
N LEU A 50 3.66 -3.89 20.05
CA LEU A 50 3.64 -2.95 21.17
C LEU A 50 2.56 -3.31 22.18
N VAL A 51 1.38 -3.72 21.70
CA VAL A 51 0.29 -4.22 22.55
C VAL A 51 0.74 -5.48 23.29
N ALA A 52 1.30 -6.45 22.57
CA ALA A 52 1.85 -7.68 23.14
C ALA A 52 2.93 -7.42 24.20
N ALA A 53 3.82 -6.44 23.99
CA ALA A 53 4.89 -6.12 24.94
C ALA A 53 4.39 -5.40 26.20
N PHE A 54 3.54 -4.39 26.04
CA PHE A 54 3.22 -3.42 27.10
C PHE A 54 1.84 -3.61 27.74
N ILE A 55 0.91 -4.29 27.07
CA ILE A 55 -0.44 -4.55 27.57
C ILE A 55 -0.55 -6.01 28.00
N ASP A 56 -0.22 -6.95 27.10
CA ASP A 56 -0.39 -8.38 27.38
C ASP A 56 0.83 -8.98 28.10
N HIS A 57 1.96 -8.27 28.07
CA HIS A 57 3.25 -8.71 28.62
C HIS A 57 3.74 -10.06 28.08
N ASP A 58 3.33 -10.43 26.86
CA ASP A 58 3.71 -11.67 26.20
C ASP A 58 3.98 -11.52 24.69
N LEU A 59 5.26 -11.35 24.35
CA LEU A 59 5.73 -11.35 22.96
C LEU A 59 5.84 -12.75 22.31
N SER A 60 5.62 -13.84 23.07
CA SER A 60 5.71 -15.21 22.53
C SER A 60 4.52 -15.59 21.67
N LYS A 61 3.41 -14.85 21.75
CA LYS A 61 2.19 -15.12 20.99
C LYS A 61 1.82 -13.90 20.14
N PRO A 62 1.57 -14.07 18.84
CA PRO A 62 0.93 -13.03 18.04
C PRO A 62 -0.45 -12.68 18.62
N GLN A 63 -0.82 -11.40 18.54
CA GLN A 63 -2.13 -10.94 19.00
C GLN A 63 -3.23 -11.35 18.02
N PRO A 64 -4.20 -12.19 18.41
CA PRO A 64 -5.15 -12.78 17.46
C PRO A 64 -6.09 -11.75 16.82
N GLU A 65 -6.42 -10.67 17.52
CA GLU A 65 -7.36 -9.63 17.03
C GLU A 65 -6.66 -8.53 16.21
N LEU A 66 -5.33 -8.39 16.37
CA LEU A 66 -4.55 -7.31 15.77
C LEU A 66 -3.52 -7.78 14.76
N SER A 67 -3.14 -9.05 14.74
CA SER A 67 -2.12 -9.54 13.82
C SER A 67 -2.58 -10.69 12.96
N GLN A 68 -2.30 -10.59 11.66
CA GLN A 68 -2.19 -11.77 10.84
C GLN A 68 -1.01 -12.61 11.33
N SER A 69 -1.24 -13.92 11.44
CA SER A 69 -0.22 -14.85 11.88
C SER A 69 -0.14 -16.06 10.96
N VAL A 70 1.07 -16.56 10.79
CA VAL A 70 1.37 -17.78 10.07
C VAL A 70 1.49 -18.91 11.07
N GLU A 71 0.67 -19.94 10.89
CA GLU A 71 0.79 -21.19 11.63
C GLU A 71 2.06 -21.93 11.22
N THR A 72 2.87 -22.31 12.20
CA THR A 72 4.05 -23.16 12.00
C THR A 72 3.95 -24.39 12.91
N PRO A 73 4.67 -25.50 12.61
CA PRO A 73 4.58 -26.71 13.42
C PRO A 73 4.91 -26.51 14.91
N THR A 74 5.66 -25.46 15.24
CA THR A 74 6.17 -25.17 16.58
C THR A 74 5.53 -23.94 17.23
N GLY A 75 4.59 -23.26 16.56
CA GLY A 75 3.93 -22.05 17.08
C GLY A 75 3.46 -21.10 15.98
N ASN A 76 2.67 -20.09 16.35
CA ASN A 76 2.21 -19.06 15.42
C ASN A 76 3.18 -17.88 15.40
N VAL A 77 3.44 -17.32 14.23
CA VAL A 77 4.37 -16.21 14.03
C VAL A 77 3.64 -15.04 13.38
N ASN A 78 3.85 -13.82 13.87
CA ASN A 78 3.30 -12.62 13.22
C ASN A 78 3.86 -12.50 11.80
N THR A 79 2.99 -12.27 10.81
CA THR A 79 3.37 -12.20 9.40
C THR A 79 4.40 -11.09 9.14
N HIS A 80 4.24 -9.96 9.81
CA HIS A 80 5.02 -8.76 9.60
C HIS A 80 6.15 -8.60 10.62
N THR A 81 7.14 -7.77 10.28
CA THR A 81 8.34 -7.52 11.09
C THR A 81 8.13 -6.41 12.12
N ILE A 82 8.95 -6.39 13.18
CA ILE A 82 8.84 -5.43 14.31
C ILE A 82 9.33 -4.00 13.98
N GLY A 83 9.93 -3.76 12.81
CA GLY A 83 10.64 -2.50 12.53
C GLY A 83 9.79 -1.24 12.73
N VAL A 84 8.53 -1.25 12.29
CA VAL A 84 7.61 -0.11 12.46
C VAL A 84 7.24 0.08 13.93
N SER A 85 7.07 -1.00 14.68
CA SER A 85 6.78 -0.98 16.12
C SER A 85 7.87 -0.23 16.89
N LEU A 86 9.14 -0.44 16.53
CA LEU A 86 10.27 0.27 17.18
C LEU A 86 10.19 1.79 16.98
N LEU A 87 9.71 2.24 15.81
CA LEU A 87 9.51 3.65 15.51
C LEU A 87 8.24 4.21 16.20
N LEU A 88 7.20 3.39 16.31
CA LEU A 88 5.96 3.77 17.00
C LEU A 88 6.06 3.75 18.52
N LEU A 89 7.04 3.04 19.09
CA LEU A 89 7.23 2.90 20.55
C LEU A 89 7.12 4.22 21.34
N PRO A 90 7.86 5.32 21.04
CA PRO A 90 7.72 6.55 21.79
C PRO A 90 6.29 7.12 21.76
N PHE A 91 5.59 6.99 20.63
CA PHE A 91 4.21 7.46 20.48
C PHE A 91 3.21 6.56 21.18
N PHE A 92 3.46 5.25 21.21
CA PHE A 92 2.67 4.31 22.01
C PHE A 92 2.74 4.66 23.50
N LEU A 93 3.93 4.96 24.02
CA LEU A 93 4.11 5.36 25.41
C LEU A 93 3.43 6.70 25.73
N ILE A 94 3.46 7.66 24.80
CA ILE A 94 2.69 8.92 24.91
C ILE A 94 1.18 8.62 24.94
N GLY A 95 0.69 7.73 24.09
CA GLY A 95 -0.70 7.31 24.07
C GLY A 95 -1.12 6.64 25.38
N MET A 96 -0.28 5.76 25.91
CA MET A 96 -0.48 5.09 27.20
C MET A 96 -0.51 6.09 28.37
N LEU A 97 0.43 7.03 28.41
CA LEU A 97 0.45 8.09 29.43
C LEU A 97 -0.80 8.97 29.33
N SER A 98 -1.17 9.36 28.12
CA SER A 98 -2.36 10.19 27.87
C SER A 98 -3.64 9.46 28.27
N ALA A 99 -3.77 8.18 27.93
CA ALA A 99 -4.91 7.37 28.34
C ALA A 99 -5.04 7.32 29.86
N LYS A 100 -3.93 7.11 30.56
CA LYS A 100 -3.89 7.13 32.02
C LYS A 100 -4.27 8.50 32.61
N MET A 101 -3.76 9.59 32.04
CA MET A 101 -4.00 10.95 32.55
C MET A 101 -5.46 11.40 32.36
N PHE A 102 -6.09 11.02 31.25
CA PHE A 102 -7.44 11.47 30.90
C PHE A 102 -8.53 10.41 31.15
N GLY A 103 -8.20 9.28 31.80
CA GLY A 103 -9.19 8.27 32.20
C GLY A 103 -9.70 7.37 31.06
N PHE A 104 -8.97 7.27 29.95
CA PHE A 104 -9.29 6.32 28.87
C PHE A 104 -8.76 4.91 29.18
N SER A 105 -9.33 3.90 28.52
CA SER A 105 -8.85 2.52 28.63
C SER A 105 -7.41 2.38 28.14
N ILE A 106 -6.56 1.71 28.93
CA ILE A 106 -5.16 1.41 28.59
C ILE A 106 -5.11 0.04 27.89
N ASN A 107 -5.70 -0.03 26.70
CA ASN A 107 -5.81 -1.26 25.91
C ASN A 107 -4.98 -1.23 24.61
N GLY A 108 -4.18 -0.19 24.41
CA GLY A 108 -3.40 0.02 23.19
C GLY A 108 -4.22 0.54 22.00
N LEU A 109 -5.55 0.60 22.07
CA LEU A 109 -6.41 0.93 20.91
C LEU A 109 -7.35 2.11 21.16
N SER A 110 -7.53 2.54 22.41
CA SER A 110 -8.36 3.69 22.76
C SER A 110 -7.88 4.97 22.06
N GLU A 111 -8.75 5.99 22.03
CA GLU A 111 -8.54 7.22 21.28
C GLU A 111 -7.14 7.86 21.44
N PRO A 112 -6.55 7.97 22.66
CA PRO A 112 -5.20 8.53 22.82
C PRO A 112 -4.11 7.76 22.05
N PHE A 113 -4.25 6.44 21.91
CA PHE A 113 -3.31 5.63 21.11
C PHE A 113 -3.47 5.91 19.62
N GLN A 114 -4.70 6.01 19.12
CA GLN A 114 -4.98 6.30 17.70
C GLN A 114 -4.44 7.67 17.30
N ILE A 115 -4.68 8.70 18.13
CA ILE A 115 -4.14 10.04 17.93
C ILE A 115 -2.61 10.02 17.95
N SER A 116 -2.01 9.31 18.91
CA SER A 116 -0.55 9.23 19.03
C SER A 116 0.11 8.56 17.82
N VAL A 117 -0.50 7.52 17.25
CA VAL A 117 -0.04 6.90 16.00
C VAL A 117 -0.09 7.89 14.82
N SER A 118 -1.18 8.65 14.68
CA SER A 118 -1.27 9.71 13.65
C SER A 118 -0.22 10.81 13.84
N ILE A 119 0.04 11.22 15.08
CA ILE A 119 1.12 12.18 15.40
C ILE A 119 2.49 11.57 15.08
N GLY A 120 2.71 10.28 15.37
CA GLY A 120 3.94 9.56 15.06
C GLY A 120 4.24 9.52 13.56
N ALA A 121 3.24 9.18 12.75
CA ALA A 121 3.36 9.20 11.29
C ALA A 121 3.75 10.59 10.76
N LEU A 122 3.07 11.64 11.26
CA LEU A 122 3.38 13.02 10.87
C LEU A 122 4.79 13.44 11.32
N PHE A 123 5.21 13.05 12.52
CA PHE A 123 6.55 13.31 13.02
C PHE A 123 7.62 12.69 12.11
N TYR A 124 7.48 11.42 11.74
CA TYR A 124 8.44 10.77 10.84
C TYR A 124 8.38 11.32 9.41
N CYS A 125 7.20 11.67 8.90
CA CYS A 125 7.06 12.36 7.62
C CYS A 125 7.86 13.67 7.61
N LEU A 126 7.68 14.51 8.64
CA LEU A 126 8.41 15.77 8.79
C LEU A 126 9.91 15.56 8.93
N LEU A 127 10.36 14.55 9.69
CA LEU A 127 11.77 14.19 9.74
C LEU A 127 12.30 13.78 8.36
N GLY A 128 11.55 12.96 7.62
CA GLY A 128 11.89 12.59 6.23
C GLY A 128 12.06 13.83 5.35
N LEU A 129 11.10 14.75 5.38
CA LEU A 129 11.17 16.01 4.64
C LEU A 129 12.33 16.91 5.10
N ILE A 130 12.65 16.96 6.40
CA ILE A 130 13.81 17.68 6.94
C ILE A 130 15.12 17.08 6.42
N PHE A 131 15.24 15.76 6.35
CA PHE A 131 16.43 15.11 5.81
C PHE A 131 16.51 15.22 4.28
N LEU A 132 15.38 15.21 3.58
CA LEU A 132 15.31 15.50 2.14
C LEU A 132 15.80 16.91 1.87
N ARG A 133 15.33 17.89 2.67
CA ARG A 133 15.86 19.25 2.65
C ARG A 133 17.37 19.24 2.85
N LYS A 134 17.89 18.65 3.93
CA LYS A 134 19.34 18.61 4.20
C LYS A 134 20.14 17.99 3.05
N LEU A 135 19.62 16.93 2.43
CA LEU A 135 20.22 16.28 1.27
C LEU A 135 20.28 17.22 0.05
N LEU A 136 19.19 17.93 -0.24
CA LEU A 136 19.16 18.90 -1.33
C LEU A 136 20.05 20.12 -1.07
N ILE A 137 20.13 20.62 0.17
CA ILE A 137 21.06 21.70 0.54
C ILE A 137 22.50 21.27 0.26
N LYS A 138 22.86 20.05 0.67
CA LYS A 138 24.21 19.54 0.46
C LYS A 138 24.59 19.36 -1.00
N ASN A 139 23.60 19.18 -1.86
CA ASN A 139 23.77 19.12 -3.31
C ASN A 139 23.57 20.50 -3.99
N ASN A 140 23.71 21.59 -3.23
CA ASN A 140 23.70 22.97 -3.71
C ASN A 140 22.40 23.40 -4.44
N PHE A 141 21.25 22.84 -4.06
CA PHE A 141 19.96 23.31 -4.55
C PHE A 141 19.53 24.61 -3.87
N ALA A 142 18.89 25.50 -4.64
CA ALA A 142 18.40 26.78 -4.13
C ALA A 142 17.20 26.60 -3.17
N ASP A 143 17.08 27.47 -2.18
CA ASP A 143 16.05 27.38 -1.12
C ASP A 143 14.62 27.30 -1.67
N LYS A 144 14.28 28.09 -2.71
CA LYS A 144 12.96 28.04 -3.36
C LYS A 144 12.69 26.70 -4.06
N THR A 145 13.70 26.10 -4.69
CA THR A 145 13.57 24.78 -5.32
C THR A 145 13.33 23.72 -4.26
N ILE A 146 14.07 23.77 -3.15
CA ILE A 146 13.88 22.86 -2.02
C ILE A 146 12.47 23.01 -1.48
N ALA A 147 12.03 24.24 -1.19
CA ALA A 147 10.69 24.54 -0.69
C ALA A 147 9.58 23.96 -1.57
N ALA A 148 9.71 24.12 -2.90
CA ALA A 148 8.78 23.56 -3.87
C ALA A 148 8.77 22.03 -3.85
N ILE A 149 9.94 21.39 -3.89
CA ILE A 149 10.06 19.92 -3.88
C ILE A 149 9.45 19.33 -2.62
N LEU A 150 9.69 19.92 -1.44
CA LEU A 150 9.08 19.45 -0.19
C LEU A 150 7.54 19.48 -0.25
N LEU A 151 6.96 20.59 -0.72
CA LEU A 151 5.50 20.75 -0.82
C LEU A 151 4.89 19.79 -1.84
N PHE A 152 5.46 19.75 -3.05
CA PHE A 152 4.92 18.94 -4.13
C PHE A 152 5.09 17.44 -3.87
N VAL A 153 6.23 16.99 -3.34
CA VAL A 153 6.40 15.57 -3.00
C VAL A 153 5.45 15.16 -1.89
N PHE A 154 5.24 16.01 -0.87
CA PHE A 154 4.28 15.71 0.19
C PHE A 154 2.84 15.62 -0.34
N ALA A 155 2.34 16.68 -0.97
CA ALA A 155 0.92 16.80 -1.33
C ALA A 155 0.55 16.23 -2.71
N GLY A 156 1.49 16.17 -3.64
CA GLY A 156 1.29 15.71 -5.02
C GLY A 156 1.70 14.27 -5.29
N THR A 157 1.91 13.50 -4.23
CA THR A 157 2.11 12.04 -4.30
C THR A 157 1.24 11.35 -3.25
N ASN A 158 1.27 10.02 -3.22
CA ASN A 158 0.59 9.24 -2.17
C ASN A 158 1.18 9.46 -0.75
N LEU A 159 2.29 10.19 -0.58
CA LEU A 159 2.93 10.39 0.73
C LEU A 159 1.98 11.03 1.76
N LEU A 160 1.16 12.01 1.36
CA LEU A 160 0.15 12.62 2.24
C LEU A 160 -0.86 11.57 2.72
N PHE A 161 -1.40 10.76 1.81
CA PHE A 161 -2.37 9.72 2.15
C PHE A 161 -1.79 8.70 3.14
N TYR A 162 -0.58 8.21 2.87
CA TYR A 162 0.11 7.27 3.78
C TYR A 162 0.60 7.91 5.09
N THR A 163 0.60 9.24 5.20
CA THR A 163 0.90 9.93 6.46
C THR A 163 -0.38 10.15 7.27
N LEU A 164 -1.44 10.68 6.64
CA LEU A 164 -2.63 11.18 7.33
C LEU A 164 -3.80 10.18 7.28
N GLY A 165 -4.02 9.53 6.14
CA GLY A 165 -5.05 8.50 5.95
C GLY A 165 -4.66 7.20 6.64
N GLU A 166 -3.50 6.63 6.28
CA GLU A 166 -3.05 5.32 6.75
C GLU A 166 -1.79 5.39 7.64
N SER A 167 -1.88 6.16 8.72
CA SER A 167 -0.76 6.50 9.62
C SER A 167 0.00 5.30 10.23
N SER A 168 -0.63 4.13 10.36
CA SER A 168 0.01 2.91 10.88
C SER A 168 0.81 2.13 9.83
N MET A 169 0.70 2.45 8.53
CA MET A 169 1.38 1.73 7.46
C MET A 169 2.89 2.00 7.45
N SER A 170 3.67 1.01 6.98
CA SER A 170 5.14 1.04 7.01
C SER A 170 5.78 2.10 6.08
N HIS A 171 5.01 2.72 5.19
CA HIS A 171 5.51 3.53 4.08
C HIS A 171 6.11 4.88 4.52
N VAL A 172 5.42 5.64 5.37
CA VAL A 172 5.92 6.94 5.84
C VAL A 172 7.19 6.78 6.69
N TYR A 173 7.27 5.72 7.48
CA TYR A 173 8.45 5.35 8.26
C TYR A 173 9.61 4.94 7.35
N SER A 174 9.32 4.17 6.30
CA SER A 174 10.30 3.78 5.29
C SER A 174 10.84 4.98 4.51
N PHE A 175 9.97 5.89 4.07
CA PHE A 175 10.36 7.15 3.44
C PHE A 175 11.34 7.96 4.31
N PHE A 176 11.04 8.09 5.60
CA PHE A 176 11.95 8.72 6.57
C PHE A 176 13.32 8.02 6.61
N LEU A 177 13.33 6.71 6.85
CA LEU A 177 14.57 5.95 7.00
C LEU A 177 15.42 5.97 5.72
N VAL A 178 14.79 5.74 4.56
CA VAL A 178 15.43 5.80 3.24
C VAL A 178 16.03 7.18 2.99
N THR A 179 15.29 8.25 3.30
CA THR A 179 15.79 9.63 3.11
C THR A 179 16.97 9.94 4.03
N CYS A 180 16.90 9.53 5.30
CA CYS A 180 18.02 9.64 6.24
C CYS A 180 19.24 8.83 5.79
N PHE A 181 19.03 7.65 5.21
CA PHE A 181 20.07 6.80 4.68
C PHE A 181 20.77 7.46 3.49
N LEU A 182 20.00 8.02 2.54
CA LEU A 182 20.53 8.79 1.41
C LEU A 182 21.32 10.03 1.87
N TYR A 183 20.81 10.78 2.84
CA TYR A 183 21.56 11.91 3.42
C TYR A 183 22.88 11.46 4.05
N SER A 184 22.84 10.39 4.86
CA SER A 184 24.05 9.87 5.52
C SER A 184 25.05 9.33 4.51
N SER A 185 24.57 8.76 3.41
CA SER A 185 25.36 8.28 2.29
C SER A 185 26.05 9.42 1.57
N ASN A 186 25.33 10.48 1.20
CA ASN A 186 25.91 11.68 0.62
C ASN A 186 27.06 12.21 1.51
N MET A 187 26.81 12.35 2.81
CA MET A 187 27.82 12.83 3.76
C MET A 187 29.02 11.89 3.90
N PHE A 188 28.81 10.57 3.86
CA PHE A 188 29.90 9.59 3.93
C PHE A 188 30.79 9.61 2.68
N PHE A 189 30.19 9.61 1.49
CA PHE A 189 30.95 9.64 0.24
C PHE A 189 31.72 10.96 0.07
N GLU A 190 31.10 12.09 0.44
CA GLU A 190 31.74 13.42 0.41
C GLU A 190 32.88 13.57 1.45
N SER A 191 32.64 13.21 2.71
CA SER A 191 33.59 13.51 3.81
C SER A 191 34.50 12.35 4.21
N GLY A 192 34.15 11.11 3.90
CA GLY A 192 34.83 9.90 4.39
C GLY A 192 34.75 9.64 5.90
N GLN A 193 33.94 10.41 6.65
CA GLN A 193 33.85 10.24 8.10
C GLN A 193 33.09 8.95 8.46
N ARG A 194 33.72 8.11 9.28
CA ARG A 194 33.19 6.80 9.71
C ARG A 194 31.86 6.91 10.46
N ASN A 195 31.60 8.01 11.16
CA ASN A 195 30.34 8.24 11.86
C ASN A 195 29.13 8.22 10.91
N TYR A 196 29.29 8.69 9.66
CA TYR A 196 28.22 8.58 8.68
C TYR A 196 28.05 7.15 8.16
N PHE A 197 29.14 6.38 8.07
CA PHE A 197 29.05 4.95 7.76
C PHE A 197 28.30 4.18 8.85
N PHE A 198 28.60 4.41 10.13
CA PHE A 198 27.85 3.80 11.25
C PHE A 198 26.35 4.17 11.20
N LYS A 199 26.04 5.44 10.91
CA LYS A 199 24.64 5.88 10.70
C LYS A 199 24.00 5.17 9.52
N MET A 200 24.70 5.05 8.39
CA MET A 200 24.20 4.30 7.22
C MET A 200 23.91 2.84 7.58
N THR A 201 24.82 2.17 8.29
CA THR A 201 24.62 0.78 8.70
C THR A 201 23.42 0.65 9.62
N PHE A 202 23.31 1.47 10.67
CA PHE A 202 22.16 1.48 11.57
C PHE A 202 20.84 1.72 10.83
N LEU A 203 20.80 2.73 9.94
CA LEU A 203 19.62 3.05 9.15
C LEU A 203 19.26 1.92 8.19
N LEU A 204 20.24 1.29 7.53
CA LEU A 204 20.00 0.15 6.65
C LEU A 204 19.44 -1.04 7.43
N SER A 205 19.94 -1.32 8.64
CA SER A 205 19.39 -2.37 9.49
C SER A 205 17.93 -2.10 9.86
N LEU A 206 17.59 -0.84 10.20
CA LEU A 206 16.20 -0.44 10.44
C LEU A 206 15.33 -0.52 9.19
N ILE A 207 15.86 -0.14 8.01
CA ILE A 207 15.15 -0.30 6.73
C ILE A 207 14.81 -1.77 6.50
N ILE A 208 15.76 -2.67 6.73
CA ILE A 208 15.54 -4.11 6.60
C ILE A 208 14.49 -4.61 7.60
N LEU A 209 14.54 -4.16 8.86
CA LEU A 209 13.53 -4.52 9.85
C LEU A 209 12.14 -3.98 9.52
N VAL A 210 12.02 -2.79 8.92
CA VAL A 210 10.73 -2.22 8.56
C VAL A 210 10.17 -2.92 7.33
N ARG A 211 10.97 -3.01 6.25
CA ARG A 211 10.60 -3.62 4.98
C ARG A 211 11.87 -4.19 4.32
N PRO A 212 12.15 -5.51 4.40
CA PRO A 212 13.37 -6.11 3.86
C PRO A 212 13.65 -5.75 2.39
N VAL A 213 12.60 -5.68 1.57
CA VAL A 213 12.72 -5.35 0.13
C VAL A 213 13.27 -3.94 -0.08
N ASN A 214 13.12 -3.01 0.87
CA ASN A 214 13.64 -1.66 0.75
C ASN A 214 15.17 -1.56 0.85
N SER A 215 15.84 -2.66 1.21
CA SER A 215 17.30 -2.76 1.16
C SER A 215 17.88 -2.50 -0.24
N ILE A 216 17.08 -2.61 -1.30
CA ILE A 216 17.48 -2.25 -2.67
C ILE A 216 17.98 -0.80 -2.81
N ILE A 217 17.68 0.09 -1.84
CA ILE A 217 18.21 1.46 -1.81
C ILE A 217 19.74 1.52 -1.89
N VAL A 218 20.44 0.46 -1.45
CA VAL A 218 21.91 0.38 -1.55
C VAL A 218 22.41 0.47 -3.00
N LEU A 219 21.59 0.07 -3.98
CA LEU A 219 21.89 0.17 -5.41
C LEU A 219 21.97 1.62 -5.90
N PHE A 220 21.39 2.57 -5.16
CA PHE A 220 21.45 3.99 -5.48
C PHE A 220 22.71 4.68 -4.92
N LEU A 221 23.48 4.04 -4.02
CA LEU A 221 24.68 4.64 -3.41
C LEU A 221 25.72 5.18 -4.41
N PRO A 222 26.00 4.51 -5.56
CA PRO A 222 26.97 5.03 -6.52
C PRO A 222 26.62 6.43 -7.04
N PHE A 223 25.37 6.89 -6.93
CA PHE A 223 24.93 8.24 -7.31
C PHE A 223 25.73 9.36 -6.62
N PHE A 224 26.24 9.08 -5.42
CA PHE A 224 27.04 10.04 -4.63
C PHE A 224 28.52 10.09 -5.01
N CYS A 225 28.94 9.29 -6.00
CA CYS A 225 30.29 9.29 -6.56
C CYS A 225 30.29 9.79 -8.02
N ASN A 226 31.48 9.95 -8.61
CA ASN A 226 31.61 10.29 -10.03
C ASN A 226 31.84 9.08 -10.93
N SER A 227 32.22 7.92 -10.36
CA SER A 227 32.42 6.67 -11.10
C SER A 227 32.31 5.44 -10.20
N PHE A 228 32.15 4.25 -10.80
CA PHE A 228 32.23 2.99 -10.06
C PHE A 228 33.60 2.76 -9.42
N SER A 229 34.68 3.22 -10.05
CA SER A 229 36.03 3.08 -9.49
C SER A 229 36.15 3.83 -8.15
N GLU A 230 35.68 5.08 -8.11
CA GLU A 230 35.63 5.89 -6.87
C GLU A 230 34.76 5.23 -5.80
N PHE A 231 33.57 4.75 -6.19
CA PHE A 231 32.66 4.03 -5.29
C PHE A 231 33.31 2.78 -4.67
N PHE A 232 33.88 1.90 -5.49
CA PHE A 232 34.52 0.68 -4.99
C PHE A 232 35.80 0.96 -4.19
N ALA A 233 36.56 1.99 -4.55
CA ALA A 233 37.71 2.43 -3.75
C ALA A 233 37.29 2.87 -2.33
N LYS A 234 36.20 3.65 -2.24
CA LYS A 234 35.64 4.07 -0.95
C LYS A 234 35.13 2.89 -0.13
N LEU A 235 34.41 1.96 -0.75
CA LEU A 235 33.96 0.74 -0.06
C LEU A 235 35.13 -0.11 0.43
N LYS A 236 36.15 -0.32 -0.41
CA LYS A 236 37.36 -1.06 -0.03
C LYS A 236 38.04 -0.44 1.19
N SER A 237 38.08 0.89 1.30
CA SER A 237 38.64 1.59 2.47
C SER A 237 37.94 1.24 3.78
N VAL A 238 36.63 0.94 3.73
CA VAL A 238 35.86 0.49 4.90
C VAL A 238 36.24 -0.93 5.28
N PHE A 239 36.27 -1.85 4.32
CA PHE A 239 36.61 -3.26 4.56
C PHE A 239 38.04 -3.45 5.08
N LEU A 240 38.96 -2.58 4.69
CA LEU A 240 40.33 -2.57 5.21
C LEU A 240 40.45 -1.94 6.62
N SER A 241 39.40 -1.26 7.09
CA SER A 241 39.41 -0.59 8.40
C SER A 241 38.65 -1.43 9.43
N VAL A 242 39.36 -2.25 10.20
CA VAL A 242 38.76 -3.04 11.31
C VAL A 242 37.99 -2.16 12.30
N LYS A 243 38.50 -0.94 12.57
CA LYS A 243 37.86 0.08 13.42
C LYS A 243 36.53 0.62 12.86
N THR A 244 36.24 0.37 11.60
CA THR A 244 34.96 0.74 10.94
C THR A 244 34.12 -0.51 10.72
N LEU A 245 34.71 -1.59 10.22
CA LEU A 245 34.01 -2.82 9.87
C LEU A 245 33.39 -3.51 11.09
N LEU A 246 34.15 -3.76 12.15
CA LEU A 246 33.65 -4.50 13.32
C LEU A 246 32.49 -3.79 14.03
N PRO A 247 32.57 -2.48 14.36
CA PRO A 247 31.42 -1.78 14.95
C PRO A 247 30.21 -1.76 14.02
N SER A 248 30.40 -1.67 12.71
CA SER A 248 29.29 -1.70 11.74
C SER A 248 28.62 -3.07 11.71
N LEU A 249 29.39 -4.16 11.71
CA LEU A 249 28.86 -5.51 11.81
C LEU A 249 28.11 -5.72 13.14
N LEU A 250 28.65 -5.22 14.25
CA LEU A 250 27.97 -5.29 15.54
C LEU A 250 26.63 -4.54 15.51
N ILE A 251 26.60 -3.31 14.98
CA ILE A 251 25.35 -2.55 14.81
C ILE A 251 24.33 -3.34 13.98
N LEU A 252 24.76 -3.89 12.84
CA LEU A 252 23.90 -4.67 11.96
C LEU A 252 23.31 -5.89 12.67
N ILE A 253 24.16 -6.68 13.32
CA ILE A 253 23.76 -7.90 14.04
C ILE A 253 22.83 -7.54 15.21
N THR A 254 23.17 -6.54 16.02
CA THR A 254 22.37 -6.14 17.18
C THR A 254 20.97 -5.66 16.78
N VAL A 255 20.84 -4.91 15.68
CA VAL A 255 19.52 -4.44 15.23
C VAL A 255 18.73 -5.59 14.63
N LEU A 256 19.31 -6.36 13.69
CA LEU A 256 18.59 -7.44 13.03
C LEU A 256 18.23 -8.60 13.98
N SER A 257 19.01 -8.82 15.04
CA SER A 257 18.71 -9.86 16.02
C SER A 257 17.39 -9.62 16.76
N LEU A 258 16.88 -8.38 16.82
CA LEU A 258 15.57 -8.11 17.41
C LEU A 258 14.45 -8.93 16.74
N GLN A 259 14.46 -9.02 15.40
CA GLN A 259 13.48 -9.84 14.69
C GLN A 259 13.72 -11.34 14.90
N SER A 260 14.99 -11.77 14.87
CA SER A 260 15.35 -13.17 15.12
C SER A 260 14.98 -13.66 16.52
N LEU A 261 15.12 -12.81 17.54
CA LEU A 261 14.73 -13.13 18.91
C LEU A 261 13.21 -13.28 19.04
N LEU A 262 12.42 -12.48 18.31
CA LEU A 262 10.97 -12.63 18.29
C LEU A 262 10.54 -13.94 17.64
N TRP A 263 11.10 -14.26 16.47
CA TRP A 263 10.83 -15.55 15.84
C TRP A 263 11.21 -16.70 16.78
N TYR A 264 12.38 -16.60 17.43
CA TYR A 264 12.81 -17.63 18.38
C TYR A 264 11.83 -17.77 19.55
N LYS A 265 11.32 -16.65 20.08
CA LYS A 265 10.33 -16.65 21.16
C LYS A 265 8.96 -17.18 20.72
N GLN A 266 8.57 -16.97 19.47
CA GLN A 266 7.25 -17.36 18.93
C GLN A 266 7.21 -18.82 18.45
N ASN A 267 8.28 -19.32 17.85
CA ASN A 267 8.29 -20.66 17.26
C ASN A 267 9.62 -21.42 17.38
N GLY A 268 10.59 -20.91 18.13
CA GLY A 268 11.89 -21.56 18.34
C GLY A 268 12.90 -21.43 17.19
N LYS A 269 12.62 -20.66 16.13
CA LYS A 269 13.54 -20.47 14.99
C LYS A 269 14.16 -19.09 14.97
N ILE A 270 15.44 -19.02 14.59
CA ILE A 270 16.18 -17.74 14.46
C ILE A 270 15.79 -16.99 13.17
N LEU A 271 15.32 -17.71 12.15
CA LEU A 271 14.83 -17.18 10.88
C LEU A 271 13.52 -17.89 10.51
N GLN A 272 12.51 -17.11 10.13
CA GLN A 272 11.21 -17.63 9.72
C GLN A 272 10.72 -16.91 8.45
N ASP A 273 10.39 -17.69 7.41
CA ASP A 273 9.66 -17.17 6.26
C ASP A 273 8.16 -17.09 6.58
N THR A 274 7.65 -15.86 6.65
CA THR A 274 6.27 -15.55 6.98
C THR A 274 5.41 -15.26 5.76
N TYR A 275 5.96 -15.27 4.56
CA TYR A 275 5.20 -15.00 3.32
C TYR A 275 4.91 -16.27 2.53
N LYS A 276 4.82 -17.44 3.20
CA LYS A 276 4.49 -18.71 2.57
C LYS A 276 3.23 -18.60 1.70
N GLY A 277 3.33 -18.99 0.44
CA GLY A 277 2.23 -18.88 -0.53
C GLY A 277 2.26 -17.60 -1.36
N ASN A 278 3.03 -16.59 -0.96
CA ASN A 278 3.31 -15.38 -1.74
C ASN A 278 4.68 -15.48 -2.41
N GLY A 279 4.82 -14.95 -3.63
CA GLY A 279 6.08 -15.03 -4.36
C GLY A 279 6.26 -13.99 -5.46
N PHE A 280 7.31 -14.17 -6.25
CA PHE A 280 7.66 -13.30 -7.37
C PHE A 280 7.62 -14.07 -8.69
N TYR A 281 6.93 -13.51 -9.69
CA TYR A 281 7.00 -13.88 -11.09
C TYR A 281 8.09 -13.10 -11.83
N PHE A 282 9.35 -13.39 -11.53
CA PHE A 282 10.50 -12.71 -12.17
C PHE A 282 10.50 -12.81 -13.70
N THR A 283 9.93 -13.88 -14.27
CA THR A 283 9.83 -14.07 -15.73
C THR A 283 8.58 -13.47 -16.36
N ASN A 284 7.62 -13.01 -15.56
CA ASN A 284 6.37 -12.41 -16.03
C ASN A 284 5.96 -11.19 -15.17
N PRO A 285 6.80 -10.14 -15.13
CA PRO A 285 6.47 -8.92 -14.39
C PRO A 285 5.33 -8.15 -15.08
N SER A 286 4.57 -7.36 -14.31
CA SER A 286 3.46 -6.52 -14.80
C SER A 286 3.75 -5.00 -14.74
N PRO A 287 4.86 -4.48 -15.32
CA PRO A 287 5.31 -3.10 -15.12
C PRO A 287 4.34 -2.07 -15.68
N ILE A 288 3.70 -2.35 -16.82
CA ILE A 288 2.74 -1.41 -17.43
C ILE A 288 1.52 -1.22 -16.52
N LYS A 289 0.98 -2.33 -15.98
CA LYS A 289 -0.14 -2.26 -15.02
C LYS A 289 0.28 -1.55 -13.74
N MET A 290 1.48 -1.83 -13.24
CA MET A 290 2.01 -1.16 -12.04
C MET A 290 2.20 0.36 -12.22
N LEU A 291 2.54 0.81 -13.42
CA LEU A 291 2.79 2.24 -13.69
C LEU A 291 1.52 3.00 -14.12
N PHE A 292 0.67 2.37 -14.94
CA PHE A 292 -0.45 3.01 -15.63
C PHE A 292 -1.81 2.32 -15.43
N GLY A 293 -1.87 1.24 -14.65
CA GLY A 293 -3.13 0.56 -14.33
C GLY A 293 -4.07 1.43 -13.50
N PHE A 294 -5.37 1.30 -13.75
CA PHE A 294 -6.40 2.02 -12.99
C PHE A 294 -6.65 1.43 -11.60
N ASP A 295 -6.15 0.22 -11.33
CA ASP A 295 -6.25 -0.45 -10.04
C ASP A 295 -5.37 0.22 -8.97
N SER A 296 -4.10 0.49 -9.27
CA SER A 296 -3.19 1.19 -8.35
C SER A 296 -1.99 1.87 -9.03
N GLY A 297 -2.05 2.14 -10.33
CA GLY A 297 -0.91 2.62 -11.13
C GLY A 297 -0.21 3.87 -10.59
N LEU A 298 1.13 3.84 -10.49
CA LEU A 298 1.93 4.93 -9.92
C LEU A 298 1.64 6.29 -10.57
N PHE A 299 1.60 6.35 -11.91
CA PHE A 299 1.44 7.61 -12.64
C PHE A 299 -0.02 8.04 -12.81
N ILE A 300 -0.98 7.13 -12.53
CA ILE A 300 -2.40 7.47 -12.47
C ILE A 300 -2.69 8.21 -11.16
N TYR A 301 -2.25 7.65 -10.03
CA TYR A 301 -2.55 8.17 -8.69
C TYR A 301 -1.53 9.19 -8.17
N SER A 302 -0.31 9.18 -8.70
CA SER A 302 0.76 10.17 -8.45
C SER A 302 1.38 10.66 -9.77
N PRO A 303 0.64 11.40 -10.61
CA PRO A 303 1.15 11.90 -11.89
C PRO A 303 2.39 12.78 -11.76
N LEU A 304 2.60 13.41 -10.59
CA LEU A 304 3.81 14.16 -10.27
C LEU A 304 5.07 13.29 -10.40
N CYS A 305 5.02 12.00 -10.03
CA CYS A 305 6.18 11.11 -10.13
C CYS A 305 6.70 11.03 -11.57
N LEU A 306 5.82 10.98 -12.57
CA LEU A 306 6.21 10.99 -13.98
C LEU A 306 6.90 12.31 -14.36
N LEU A 307 6.36 13.44 -13.89
CA LEU A 307 6.95 14.75 -14.14
C LEU A 307 8.33 14.92 -13.47
N LEU A 308 8.51 14.39 -12.26
CA LEU A 308 9.80 14.41 -11.55
C LEU A 308 10.86 13.61 -12.31
N LEU A 309 10.48 12.48 -12.94
CA LEU A 309 11.40 11.67 -13.74
C LEU A 309 11.92 12.38 -14.99
N VAL A 310 11.21 13.39 -15.53
CA VAL A 310 11.73 14.24 -16.62
C VAL A 310 13.04 14.94 -16.18
N GLY A 311 13.23 15.13 -14.88
CA GLY A 311 14.48 15.63 -14.29
C GLY A 311 15.70 14.77 -14.58
N LEU A 312 15.54 13.49 -14.90
CA LEU A 312 16.65 12.62 -15.32
C LEU A 312 17.34 13.12 -16.60
N ILE A 313 16.66 13.89 -17.46
CA ILE A 313 17.28 14.55 -18.62
C ILE A 313 18.38 15.52 -18.18
N TYR A 314 18.16 16.25 -17.08
CA TYR A 314 19.14 17.19 -16.55
C TYR A 314 20.24 16.49 -15.76
N VAL A 315 19.90 15.38 -15.08
CA VAL A 315 20.91 14.48 -14.49
C VAL A 315 21.83 13.95 -15.58
N PHE A 316 21.30 13.51 -16.72
CA PHE A 316 22.08 13.04 -17.87
C PHE A 316 23.02 14.12 -18.39
N LYS A 317 22.52 15.35 -18.59
CA LYS A 317 23.33 16.48 -19.05
C LYS A 317 24.47 16.83 -18.09
N GLN A 318 24.30 16.60 -16.79
CA GLN A 318 25.34 16.86 -15.80
C GLN A 318 26.31 15.69 -15.63
N SER A 319 25.81 14.45 -15.61
CA SER A 319 26.60 13.25 -15.41
C SER A 319 25.87 12.02 -15.95
N HIS A 320 26.39 11.45 -17.03
CA HIS A 320 25.90 10.17 -17.56
C HIS A 320 25.94 9.05 -16.51
N PHE A 321 26.98 9.02 -15.68
CA PHE A 321 27.11 8.02 -14.62
C PHE A 321 25.95 8.10 -13.62
N LYS A 322 25.66 9.29 -13.08
CA LYS A 322 24.54 9.49 -12.14
C LYS A 322 23.18 9.19 -12.79
N PHE A 323 23.03 9.51 -14.07
CA PHE A 323 21.83 9.14 -14.83
C PHE A 323 21.67 7.63 -14.91
N PHE A 324 22.69 6.88 -15.34
CA PHE A 324 22.60 5.42 -15.45
C PHE A 324 22.35 4.75 -14.10
N VAL A 325 22.97 5.24 -13.02
CA VAL A 325 22.68 4.74 -11.66
C VAL A 325 21.22 4.99 -11.28
N SER A 326 20.70 6.20 -11.53
CA SER A 326 19.32 6.55 -11.21
C SER A 326 18.31 5.76 -12.05
N ALA A 327 18.55 5.68 -13.36
CA ALA A 327 17.71 4.94 -14.30
C ALA A 327 17.72 3.43 -13.96
N PHE A 328 18.89 2.85 -13.70
CA PHE A 328 18.99 1.46 -13.26
C PHE A 328 18.21 1.22 -11.98
N PHE A 329 18.38 2.06 -10.95
CA PHE A 329 17.66 1.92 -9.70
C PHE A 329 16.13 1.97 -9.90
N ILE A 330 15.63 2.95 -10.66
CA ILE A 330 14.19 3.11 -10.92
C ILE A 330 13.65 1.91 -11.71
N LEU A 331 14.32 1.53 -12.80
CA LEU A 331 13.91 0.39 -13.64
C LEU A 331 13.96 -0.93 -12.87
N PHE A 332 15.01 -1.15 -12.07
CA PHE A 332 15.13 -2.34 -11.24
C PHE A 332 14.05 -2.38 -10.14
N THR A 333 13.73 -1.23 -9.54
CA THR A 333 12.64 -1.14 -8.55
C THR A 333 11.29 -1.45 -9.19
N VAL A 334 11.00 -0.89 -10.38
CA VAL A 334 9.80 -1.22 -11.15
C VAL A 334 9.76 -2.71 -11.48
N TYR A 335 10.86 -3.28 -11.98
CA TYR A 335 10.96 -4.71 -12.30
C TYR A 335 10.69 -5.58 -11.07
N LEU A 336 11.37 -5.32 -9.95
CA LEU A 336 11.26 -6.11 -8.74
C LEU A 336 9.84 -6.08 -8.18
N PHE A 337 9.25 -4.90 -8.05
CA PHE A 337 7.92 -4.75 -7.49
C PHE A 337 6.81 -5.23 -8.43
N SER A 338 6.95 -5.00 -9.74
CA SER A 338 6.00 -5.55 -10.72
C SER A 338 6.13 -7.06 -10.92
N SER A 339 7.23 -7.66 -10.46
CA SER A 339 7.39 -9.12 -10.39
C SER A 339 6.66 -9.71 -9.18
N TYR A 340 6.28 -8.93 -8.16
CA TYR A 340 5.49 -9.48 -7.06
C TYR A 340 4.13 -9.95 -7.60
N TRP A 341 3.67 -11.11 -7.14
CA TRP A 341 2.50 -11.76 -7.72
C TRP A 341 1.24 -10.89 -7.68
N ALA A 342 1.06 -10.16 -6.58
CA ALA A 342 0.05 -9.11 -6.45
C ALA A 342 0.69 -7.76 -6.80
N TYR A 343 0.93 -7.53 -8.09
CA TYR A 343 1.63 -6.32 -8.57
C TYR A 343 0.94 -5.02 -8.14
N ASN A 344 -0.36 -5.08 -7.83
CA ASN A 344 -1.17 -3.95 -7.38
C ASN A 344 -1.15 -3.75 -5.86
N TYR A 345 -0.48 -4.64 -5.11
CA TYR A 345 -0.34 -4.60 -3.65
C TYR A 345 -1.67 -4.57 -2.89
N TYR A 346 -2.69 -5.28 -3.39
CA TYR A 346 -4.03 -5.48 -2.80
C TYR A 346 -4.78 -4.17 -2.51
N ASP A 347 -5.14 -3.93 -1.25
CA ASP A 347 -5.92 -2.81 -0.72
C ASP A 347 -5.10 -1.52 -0.67
N SER A 348 -4.57 -1.10 -1.82
CA SER A 348 -3.67 0.05 -1.90
C SER A 348 -4.27 1.23 -2.64
N PHE A 349 -4.11 2.42 -2.05
CA PHE A 349 -4.34 3.67 -2.76
C PHE A 349 -3.09 4.08 -3.54
N GLY A 350 -3.14 3.87 -4.85
CA GLY A 350 -1.98 4.05 -5.72
C GLY A 350 -0.85 3.07 -5.38
N MET A 351 0.31 3.28 -5.98
CA MET A 351 1.38 2.29 -5.90
C MET A 351 2.24 2.46 -4.64
N ARG A 352 1.72 1.98 -3.52
CA ARG A 352 2.24 2.19 -2.16
C ARG A 352 3.74 1.92 -1.94
N PRO A 353 4.37 0.88 -2.52
CA PRO A 353 5.80 0.62 -2.28
C PRO A 353 6.73 1.71 -2.82
N PHE A 354 6.29 2.53 -3.78
CA PHE A 354 7.12 3.63 -4.28
C PHE A 354 7.21 4.83 -3.32
N VAL A 355 6.28 4.94 -2.37
CA VAL A 355 6.30 6.01 -1.34
C VAL A 355 7.62 6.02 -0.61
N ASP A 356 8.15 4.83 -0.32
CA ASP A 356 9.40 4.58 0.38
C ASP A 356 10.60 5.23 -0.34
N PHE A 357 10.51 5.42 -1.66
CA PHE A 357 11.59 5.90 -2.53
C PHE A 357 11.35 7.28 -3.13
N PHE A 358 10.32 8.03 -2.70
CA PHE A 358 10.04 9.36 -3.24
C PHE A 358 11.19 10.36 -3.08
N ALA A 359 12.14 10.14 -2.17
CA ALA A 359 13.36 10.94 -2.11
C ALA A 359 14.22 10.85 -3.40
N VAL A 360 14.22 9.71 -4.09
CA VAL A 360 14.92 9.54 -5.38
C VAL A 360 14.23 10.34 -6.49
N PHE A 361 12.89 10.29 -6.55
CA PHE A 361 12.10 11.12 -7.46
C PHE A 361 12.30 12.61 -7.15
N ALA A 362 12.34 12.99 -5.87
CA ALA A 362 12.57 14.35 -5.42
C ALA A 362 13.93 14.90 -5.89
N ILE A 363 14.99 14.10 -5.85
CA ILE A 363 16.31 14.47 -6.38
C ILE A 363 16.20 14.78 -7.88
N ALA A 364 15.58 13.89 -8.67
CA ALA A 364 15.39 14.12 -10.10
C ALA A 364 14.58 15.42 -10.37
N GLY A 365 13.47 15.61 -9.66
CA GLY A 365 12.68 16.83 -9.75
C GLY A 365 13.42 18.10 -9.35
N ALA A 366 14.33 18.03 -8.38
CA ALA A 366 15.16 19.16 -8.00
C ALA A 366 16.09 19.58 -9.15
N PHE A 367 16.68 18.64 -9.88
CA PHE A 367 17.44 18.91 -11.10
C PHE A 367 16.56 19.56 -12.18
N LEU A 368 15.33 19.06 -12.38
CA LEU A 368 14.37 19.64 -13.33
C LEU A 368 14.08 21.12 -13.04
N LEU A 369 13.72 21.45 -11.80
CA LEU A 369 13.36 22.82 -11.42
C LEU A 369 14.55 23.77 -11.41
N ARG A 370 15.76 23.26 -11.11
CA ARG A 370 16.99 24.06 -11.14
C ARG A 370 17.36 24.41 -12.58
N ASP A 371 17.47 23.41 -13.44
CA ASP A 371 18.20 23.49 -14.71
C ASP A 371 17.29 23.70 -15.95
N SER A 372 15.97 23.71 -15.78
CA SER A 372 15.00 23.95 -16.86
C SER A 372 15.10 25.32 -17.56
N GLY A 373 15.91 26.25 -17.04
CA GLY A 373 16.60 27.34 -17.77
C GLY A 373 15.80 28.40 -18.51
N LYS A 374 14.52 28.18 -18.87
CA LYS A 374 13.72 29.07 -19.71
C LYS A 374 12.67 29.83 -18.88
N ARG A 375 12.53 31.13 -19.14
CA ARG A 375 11.55 32.03 -18.51
C ARG A 375 10.10 31.52 -18.63
N ILE A 376 9.80 30.74 -19.68
CA ILE A 376 8.47 30.17 -19.97
C ILE A 376 8.31 28.75 -19.40
N LEU A 377 9.36 27.92 -19.40
CA LEU A 377 9.24 26.51 -19.00
C LEU A 377 9.03 26.36 -17.49
N LYS A 378 9.63 27.22 -16.66
CA LYS A 378 9.44 27.15 -15.20
C LYS A 378 7.98 27.36 -14.79
N PRO A 379 7.27 28.43 -15.20
CA PRO A 379 5.84 28.58 -14.91
C PRO A 379 4.99 27.38 -15.35
N VAL A 380 5.27 26.80 -16.52
CA VAL A 380 4.58 25.60 -17.02
C VAL A 380 4.82 24.42 -16.08
N LEU A 381 6.06 24.15 -15.68
CA LEU A 381 6.40 23.06 -14.75
C LEU A 381 5.71 23.25 -13.39
N TYR A 382 5.72 24.45 -12.82
CA TYR A 382 5.00 24.74 -11.58
C TYR A 382 3.49 24.53 -11.75
N SER A 383 2.91 24.93 -12.89
CA SER A 383 1.49 24.73 -13.17
C SER A 383 1.14 23.25 -13.27
N LEU A 384 1.96 22.46 -13.95
CA LEU A 384 1.80 21.00 -14.04
C LEU A 384 1.95 20.32 -12.67
N PHE A 385 2.95 20.72 -11.88
CA PHE A 385 3.16 20.19 -10.52
C PHE A 385 1.96 20.53 -9.62
N SER A 386 1.45 21.76 -9.69
CA SER A 386 0.25 22.18 -8.98
C SER A 386 -0.99 21.42 -9.44
N LEU A 387 -1.18 21.20 -10.74
CA LEU A 387 -2.29 20.41 -11.26
C LEU A 387 -2.21 18.96 -10.78
N SER A 388 -1.04 18.31 -10.88
CA SER A 388 -0.81 16.97 -10.33
C SER A 388 -1.08 16.91 -8.82
N THR A 389 -0.75 17.98 -8.10
CA THR A 389 -1.02 18.07 -6.66
C THR A 389 -2.52 18.16 -6.37
N ILE A 390 -3.26 18.98 -7.10
CA ILE A 390 -4.71 19.08 -6.97
C ILE A 390 -5.36 17.72 -7.26
N LEU A 391 -4.91 17.02 -8.31
CA LEU A 391 -5.39 15.67 -8.63
C LEU A 391 -5.11 14.69 -7.48
N SER A 392 -3.89 14.61 -6.97
CA SER A 392 -3.55 13.71 -5.87
C SER A 392 -4.32 14.03 -4.57
N LEU A 393 -4.60 15.30 -4.29
CA LEU A 393 -5.44 15.70 -3.16
C LEU A 393 -6.90 15.26 -3.33
N ILE A 394 -7.49 15.44 -4.52
CA ILE A 394 -8.84 14.97 -4.84
C ILE A 394 -8.90 13.45 -4.72
N TYR A 395 -7.92 12.73 -5.28
CA TYR A 395 -7.86 11.28 -5.20
C TYR A 395 -7.70 10.77 -3.76
N SER A 396 -6.89 11.46 -2.95
CA SER A 396 -6.74 11.13 -1.52
C SER A 396 -8.06 11.33 -0.77
N TYR A 397 -8.82 12.37 -1.10
CA TYR A 397 -10.16 12.58 -0.56
C TYR A 397 -11.14 11.49 -1.01
N GLN A 398 -11.13 11.15 -2.30
CA GLN A 398 -11.98 10.09 -2.85
C GLN A 398 -11.68 8.72 -2.21
N ALA A 399 -10.41 8.41 -1.98
CA ALA A 399 -9.98 7.22 -1.26
C ALA A 399 -10.49 7.23 0.18
N GLN A 400 -10.29 8.33 0.92
CA GLN A 400 -10.73 8.47 2.31
C GLN A 400 -12.25 8.36 2.47
N LYS A 401 -13.02 8.80 1.47
CA LYS A 401 -14.49 8.73 1.46
C LYS A 401 -15.06 7.46 0.84
N GLY A 402 -14.22 6.52 0.38
CA GLY A 402 -14.68 5.31 -0.29
C GLY A 402 -15.39 5.58 -1.63
N ILE A 403 -15.11 6.71 -2.26
CA ILE A 403 -15.50 7.00 -3.66
C ILE A 403 -14.61 6.19 -4.59
N PHE A 404 -13.29 6.20 -4.33
CA PHE A 404 -12.40 5.19 -4.86
C PHE A 404 -12.43 3.97 -3.94
N THR A 405 -12.54 2.78 -4.54
CA THR A 405 -12.36 1.53 -3.82
C THR A 405 -10.86 1.25 -3.70
N MET A 406 -10.41 0.75 -2.55
CA MET A 406 -9.00 0.38 -2.35
C MET A 406 -8.60 -0.85 -3.19
N THR A 407 -9.58 -1.60 -3.67
CA THR A 407 -9.39 -2.78 -4.51
C THR A 407 -10.32 -2.73 -5.72
N GLY A 408 -9.89 -3.38 -6.80
CA GLY A 408 -10.70 -3.62 -7.98
C GLY A 408 -11.15 -2.39 -8.77
N MET A 409 -10.42 -1.28 -8.67
CA MET A 409 -10.59 -0.15 -9.59
C MET A 409 -10.21 -0.57 -11.02
N ASN A 410 -10.94 -0.06 -12.00
CA ASN A 410 -10.68 -0.25 -13.43
C ASN A 410 -11.00 1.04 -14.20
N SER A 411 -10.81 1.03 -15.53
CA SER A 411 -11.02 2.22 -16.37
C SER A 411 -12.44 2.77 -16.31
N GLU A 412 -13.45 1.90 -16.26
CA GLU A 412 -14.86 2.29 -16.20
C GLU A 412 -15.17 2.96 -14.85
N LYS A 413 -14.83 2.30 -13.74
CA LYS A 413 -15.00 2.83 -12.39
C LYS A 413 -14.27 4.15 -12.22
N PHE A 414 -13.02 4.21 -12.66
CA PHE A 414 -12.20 5.43 -12.61
C PHE A 414 -12.85 6.58 -13.37
N SER A 415 -13.33 6.33 -14.60
CA SER A 415 -13.99 7.35 -15.42
C SER A 415 -15.30 7.81 -14.79
N TYR A 416 -16.08 6.90 -14.20
CA TYR A 416 -17.37 7.21 -13.57
C TYR A 416 -17.21 8.19 -12.40
N VAL A 417 -16.20 7.97 -11.53
CA VAL A 417 -15.96 8.85 -10.38
C VAL A 417 -14.89 9.91 -10.62
N PHE A 418 -14.40 10.11 -11.85
CA PHE A 418 -13.31 11.04 -12.11
C PHE A 418 -13.63 12.45 -11.61
N LEU A 419 -12.83 12.93 -10.64
CA LEU A 419 -13.00 14.23 -9.95
C LEU A 419 -14.35 14.45 -9.23
N LYS A 420 -15.11 13.38 -8.99
CA LYS A 420 -16.38 13.43 -8.26
C LYS A 420 -16.15 13.38 -6.75
N THR A 421 -16.72 14.33 -6.02
CA THR A 421 -16.58 14.47 -4.56
C THR A 421 -17.91 14.56 -3.81
N GLY A 422 -19.04 14.44 -4.52
CA GLY A 422 -20.38 14.42 -3.92
C GLY A 422 -20.63 13.16 -3.10
N LYS A 423 -21.49 13.27 -2.08
CA LYS A 423 -21.84 12.15 -1.18
C LYS A 423 -22.51 10.98 -1.91
N GLU A 424 -23.21 11.28 -3.00
CA GLU A 424 -23.87 10.29 -3.86
C GLU A 424 -22.90 9.31 -4.54
N TYR A 425 -21.60 9.64 -4.56
CA TYR A 425 -20.56 8.77 -5.10
C TYR A 425 -19.88 7.91 -4.03
N GLU A 426 -20.11 8.17 -2.74
CA GLU A 426 -19.52 7.39 -1.64
C GLU A 426 -20.07 5.96 -1.66
N GLY A 427 -19.18 4.98 -1.80
CA GLY A 427 -19.56 3.57 -1.80
C GLY A 427 -20.53 3.19 -2.93
N CYS A 428 -20.57 3.91 -4.05
CA CYS A 428 -21.46 3.61 -5.18
C CYS A 428 -20.92 2.56 -6.16
N LEU A 429 -19.61 2.31 -6.12
CA LEU A 429 -18.92 1.35 -6.97
C LEU A 429 -19.13 -0.09 -6.48
N GLY A 430 -18.99 -1.05 -7.39
CA GLY A 430 -19.24 -2.46 -7.14
C GLY A 430 -18.26 -3.41 -7.81
N GLY A 431 -18.65 -4.68 -7.90
CA GLY A 431 -17.83 -5.76 -8.46
C GLY A 431 -16.62 -6.17 -7.61
N SER A 432 -15.90 -7.18 -8.09
CA SER A 432 -14.66 -7.68 -7.50
C SER A 432 -13.69 -8.14 -8.57
N SER A 433 -12.40 -7.86 -8.40
CA SER A 433 -11.38 -8.26 -9.37
C SER A 433 -10.09 -8.67 -8.67
N ASP A 434 -10.20 -9.63 -7.76
CA ASP A 434 -9.05 -10.17 -7.04
C ASP A 434 -8.06 -10.86 -7.98
N ILE A 435 -6.77 -10.70 -7.69
CA ILE A 435 -5.70 -11.37 -8.43
C ILE A 435 -5.66 -12.84 -8.01
N LYS A 436 -5.54 -13.75 -8.98
CA LYS A 436 -5.34 -15.18 -8.72
C LYS A 436 -4.12 -15.38 -7.78
N PRO A 437 -4.30 -16.03 -6.61
CA PRO A 437 -3.23 -16.30 -5.65
C PRO A 437 -2.00 -16.96 -6.27
N TYR A 438 -0.80 -16.61 -5.77
CA TYR A 438 0.46 -17.14 -6.30
C TYR A 438 0.57 -18.66 -6.16
N SER A 439 0.13 -19.20 -5.03
CA SER A 439 0.02 -20.63 -4.76
C SER A 439 -0.84 -21.40 -5.77
N LEU A 440 -1.76 -20.71 -6.46
CA LEU A 440 -2.69 -21.29 -7.43
C LEU A 440 -2.26 -21.12 -8.89
N LYS A 441 -1.06 -20.55 -9.16
CA LYS A 441 -0.63 -20.15 -10.51
C LYS A 441 -0.94 -21.20 -11.58
N ASP A 442 -0.43 -22.42 -11.36
CA ASP A 442 -0.44 -23.51 -12.33
C ASP A 442 -1.58 -24.52 -12.10
N GLN A 443 -2.54 -24.16 -11.26
CA GLN A 443 -3.66 -25.02 -10.94
C GLN A 443 -4.88 -24.73 -11.83
N ALA A 444 -5.49 -25.81 -12.32
CA ALA A 444 -6.80 -25.79 -12.96
C ALA A 444 -7.91 -25.59 -11.92
N SER A 445 -9.07 -25.12 -12.39
CA SER A 445 -10.31 -25.07 -11.60
C SER A 445 -10.67 -26.47 -11.10
N PHE A 446 -11.00 -26.59 -9.82
CA PHE A 446 -11.46 -27.83 -9.21
C PHE A 446 -12.96 -28.07 -9.49
N TYR A 447 -13.77 -27.02 -9.42
CA TYR A 447 -15.17 -27.04 -9.85
C TYR A 447 -15.40 -26.09 -11.01
N ASN A 448 -16.23 -26.53 -11.96
CA ASN A 448 -16.75 -25.72 -13.06
C ASN A 448 -18.27 -25.89 -13.08
N TYR A 449 -18.98 -24.78 -12.98
CA TYR A 449 -20.43 -24.71 -13.09
C TYR A 449 -20.77 -23.73 -14.21
N GLU A 450 -21.73 -24.12 -15.05
CA GLU A 450 -22.22 -23.30 -16.14
C GLU A 450 -23.75 -23.44 -16.22
N ASN A 451 -24.42 -22.30 -16.30
CA ASN A 451 -25.85 -22.21 -16.50
C ASN A 451 -26.12 -21.16 -17.58
N LEU A 452 -26.35 -21.66 -18.79
CA LEU A 452 -26.63 -20.85 -19.98
C LEU A 452 -28.11 -20.45 -20.07
N PHE A 453 -28.97 -20.93 -19.17
CA PHE A 453 -30.43 -20.76 -19.15
C PHE A 453 -31.19 -21.20 -20.42
N SER A 454 -30.52 -21.36 -21.56
CA SER A 454 -30.98 -21.90 -22.85
C SER A 454 -31.34 -23.39 -22.79
N ASP A 455 -30.67 -24.14 -21.93
CA ASP A 455 -30.75 -25.60 -21.88
C ASP A 455 -31.78 -26.10 -20.86
N SER A 456 -32.43 -25.17 -20.15
CA SER A 456 -33.39 -25.49 -19.08
C SER A 456 -34.84 -25.42 -19.58
N THR A 457 -35.61 -26.49 -19.39
CA THR A 457 -37.06 -26.53 -19.63
C THR A 457 -37.86 -25.54 -18.78
N SER A 458 -37.22 -24.87 -17.81
CA SER A 458 -37.77 -23.89 -16.89
C SER A 458 -37.63 -22.42 -17.35
N SER A 459 -36.79 -22.10 -18.35
CA SER A 459 -36.63 -20.74 -18.87
C SER A 459 -37.12 -20.63 -20.32
N LYS A 460 -38.36 -20.17 -20.51
CA LYS A 460 -38.95 -19.99 -21.86
C LYS A 460 -38.26 -18.90 -22.70
N LYS A 461 -37.42 -18.08 -22.07
CA LYS A 461 -36.79 -16.89 -22.67
C LYS A 461 -35.27 -17.02 -22.85
N GLY A 462 -34.65 -18.08 -22.34
CA GLY A 462 -33.20 -18.29 -22.41
C GLY A 462 -32.38 -17.44 -21.44
N TYR A 463 -33.00 -16.86 -20.40
CA TYR A 463 -32.34 -16.09 -19.34
C TYR A 463 -33.21 -16.06 -18.06
N PHE A 464 -32.64 -15.66 -16.92
CA PHE A 464 -33.35 -15.51 -15.65
C PHE A 464 -33.89 -14.08 -15.47
N GLU A 465 -35.19 -13.96 -15.17
CA GLU A 465 -35.87 -12.69 -14.92
C GLU A 465 -36.04 -12.46 -13.41
N PHE A 466 -35.39 -11.42 -12.88
CA PHE A 466 -35.82 -10.84 -11.62
C PHE A 466 -37.05 -9.99 -11.90
N ASN A 467 -38.23 -10.47 -11.50
CA ASN A 467 -39.49 -9.74 -11.54
C ASN A 467 -40.09 -9.77 -10.15
N LYS A 468 -39.65 -8.85 -9.30
CA LYS A 468 -39.94 -8.81 -7.86
C LYS A 468 -39.55 -10.09 -7.08
N THR A 469 -38.66 -10.89 -7.64
CA THR A 469 -38.07 -12.05 -6.98
C THR A 469 -36.82 -11.63 -6.20
N GLU A 470 -36.59 -12.25 -5.06
CA GLU A 470 -35.46 -11.91 -4.18
C GLU A 470 -34.23 -12.76 -4.46
N TRP A 471 -34.40 -14.06 -4.68
CA TRP A 471 -33.30 -15.00 -4.87
C TRP A 471 -33.15 -15.35 -6.35
N GLY A 472 -31.94 -15.22 -6.84
CA GLY A 472 -31.57 -15.55 -8.20
C GLY A 472 -30.93 -16.92 -8.35
N PRO A 473 -30.49 -17.23 -9.58
CA PRO A 473 -29.72 -18.44 -9.84
C PRO A 473 -28.38 -18.39 -9.10
N GLY A 474 -27.82 -19.57 -8.88
CA GLY A 474 -26.56 -19.73 -8.18
C GLY A 474 -26.07 -21.16 -8.20
N TYR A 475 -24.84 -21.33 -7.75
CA TYR A 475 -24.20 -22.62 -7.52
C TYR A 475 -24.15 -22.91 -6.02
N TYR A 476 -24.78 -24.02 -5.63
CA TYR A 476 -24.90 -24.47 -4.26
C TYR A 476 -24.22 -25.82 -4.13
N LEU A 477 -23.05 -25.84 -3.50
CA LEU A 477 -22.29 -27.05 -3.20
C LEU A 477 -22.63 -27.49 -1.78
N ASP A 478 -23.27 -28.65 -1.65
CA ASP A 478 -23.56 -29.26 -0.35
C ASP A 478 -22.30 -29.74 0.39
N LYS A 479 -21.19 -29.94 -0.32
CA LYS A 479 -19.88 -30.31 0.21
C LYS A 479 -18.76 -29.73 -0.64
N LEU A 480 -17.76 -29.12 -0.01
CA LEU A 480 -16.55 -28.60 -0.65
C LEU A 480 -15.62 -29.72 -1.16
N GLY A 481 -15.61 -30.88 -0.50
CA GLY A 481 -14.83 -32.06 -0.92
C GLY A 481 -13.33 -32.01 -0.62
N PHE A 482 -12.80 -30.93 -0.04
CA PHE A 482 -11.42 -30.81 0.40
C PHE A 482 -11.23 -29.80 1.54
N ASN A 483 -10.09 -29.88 2.23
CA ASN A 483 -9.69 -28.86 3.18
C ASN A 483 -8.85 -27.80 2.47
N SER A 484 -9.09 -26.53 2.77
CA SER A 484 -8.29 -25.41 2.27
C SER A 484 -8.41 -24.21 3.19
N LYS A 485 -7.42 -23.31 3.13
CA LYS A 485 -7.46 -22.03 3.85
C LYS A 485 -7.96 -20.87 2.97
N LEU A 486 -8.07 -21.12 1.67
CA LEU A 486 -8.34 -20.11 0.65
C LEU A 486 -9.09 -20.74 -0.51
N LEU A 487 -10.12 -20.06 -0.98
CA LEU A 487 -10.82 -20.38 -2.22
C LEU A 487 -10.72 -19.18 -3.13
N TYR A 488 -10.20 -19.38 -4.33
CA TYR A 488 -10.27 -18.39 -5.39
C TYR A 488 -11.37 -18.79 -6.37
N THR A 489 -12.30 -17.87 -6.61
CA THR A 489 -13.45 -18.12 -7.47
C THR A 489 -13.51 -17.10 -8.59
N LYS A 490 -13.67 -17.58 -9.82
CA LYS A 490 -14.03 -16.74 -10.98
C LYS A 490 -15.51 -16.89 -11.28
N ILE A 491 -16.17 -15.77 -11.52
CA ILE A 491 -17.61 -15.70 -11.72
C ILE A 491 -17.86 -14.84 -12.95
N LYS A 492 -18.42 -15.43 -14.00
CA LYS A 492 -18.84 -14.71 -15.20
C LYS A 492 -20.35 -14.73 -15.31
N PHE A 493 -20.94 -13.62 -15.72
CA PHE A 493 -22.37 -13.53 -15.96
C PHE A 493 -22.67 -12.34 -16.86
N LYS A 494 -23.83 -12.38 -17.51
CA LYS A 494 -24.42 -11.24 -18.19
C LYS A 494 -25.56 -10.68 -17.36
N ARG A 495 -25.72 -9.36 -17.40
CA ARG A 495 -26.81 -8.65 -16.74
C ARG A 495 -27.43 -7.69 -17.75
N GLN A 496 -28.76 -7.59 -17.75
CA GLN A 496 -29.50 -6.57 -18.49
C GLN A 496 -30.41 -5.81 -17.54
N GLU A 497 -30.29 -4.48 -17.55
CA GLU A 497 -31.13 -3.58 -16.76
C GLU A 497 -32.51 -3.44 -17.44
N VAL A 498 -33.63 -3.66 -16.74
CA VAL A 498 -34.97 -3.41 -17.31
C VAL A 498 -35.28 -1.90 -17.27
N LYS A 499 -34.80 -1.21 -16.24
CA LYS A 499 -34.79 0.26 -16.13
C LYS A 499 -33.37 0.71 -15.77
N PRO A 500 -32.97 1.95 -16.09
CA PRO A 500 -31.66 2.43 -15.68
C PRO A 500 -31.45 2.22 -14.18
N ASN A 501 -30.31 1.62 -13.84
CA ASN A 501 -29.88 1.36 -12.46
C ASN A 501 -30.80 0.44 -11.63
N SER A 502 -31.65 -0.38 -12.26
CA SER A 502 -32.55 -1.30 -11.55
C SER A 502 -31.82 -2.37 -10.74
N SER A 503 -30.65 -2.84 -11.15
CA SER A 503 -29.86 -3.82 -10.41
C SER A 503 -28.82 -3.20 -9.46
N PHE A 504 -28.93 -1.90 -9.13
CA PHE A 504 -27.94 -1.19 -8.31
C PHE A 504 -27.66 -1.86 -6.95
N ASN A 505 -28.72 -2.28 -6.27
CA ASN A 505 -28.65 -2.99 -4.99
C ASN A 505 -28.70 -4.52 -5.15
N GLY A 506 -28.62 -5.02 -6.38
CA GLY A 506 -28.41 -6.43 -6.67
C GLY A 506 -27.02 -6.85 -6.24
N LEU A 507 -26.93 -7.97 -5.51
CA LEU A 507 -25.70 -8.48 -4.94
C LEU A 507 -25.35 -9.84 -5.53
N LEU A 508 -24.07 -10.05 -5.77
CA LEU A 508 -23.45 -11.36 -5.87
C LEU A 508 -22.97 -11.75 -4.47
N VAL A 509 -23.49 -12.87 -3.96
CA VAL A 509 -23.14 -13.41 -2.64
C VAL A 509 -22.18 -14.57 -2.84
N CYS A 510 -21.06 -14.55 -2.14
CA CYS A 510 -20.11 -15.65 -2.03
C CYS A 510 -20.01 -16.02 -0.56
N SER A 511 -20.43 -17.24 -0.22
CA SER A 511 -20.44 -17.69 1.18
C SER A 511 -19.96 -19.12 1.33
N VAL A 512 -19.28 -19.36 2.45
CA VAL A 512 -18.90 -20.69 2.92
C VAL A 512 -19.43 -20.85 4.34
N GLU A 513 -20.19 -21.90 4.57
CA GLU A 513 -20.77 -22.22 5.87
C GLU A 513 -20.43 -23.66 6.27
N SER A 514 -20.35 -23.91 7.57
CA SER A 514 -20.21 -25.27 8.07
C SER A 514 -21.45 -26.11 7.79
N LYS A 515 -21.33 -27.43 7.95
CA LYS A 515 -22.49 -28.33 7.91
C LYS A 515 -23.58 -27.97 8.94
N THR A 516 -23.21 -27.32 10.05
CA THR A 516 -24.13 -26.81 11.09
C THR A 516 -24.66 -25.41 10.80
N LYS A 517 -24.42 -24.86 9.59
CA LYS A 517 -24.79 -23.50 9.15
C LYS A 517 -24.08 -22.37 9.89
N GLU A 518 -22.92 -22.64 10.49
CA GLU A 518 -22.08 -21.57 11.03
C GLU A 518 -21.35 -20.86 9.88
N PRO A 519 -21.43 -19.52 9.77
CA PRO A 519 -20.77 -18.80 8.69
C PRO A 519 -19.25 -18.82 8.90
N LYS A 520 -18.52 -19.34 7.91
CA LYS A 520 -17.04 -19.31 7.89
C LYS A 520 -16.51 -18.16 7.04
N CYS A 521 -17.20 -17.85 5.96
CA CYS A 521 -16.92 -16.70 5.10
C CYS A 521 -18.24 -16.20 4.51
N TYR A 522 -18.44 -14.88 4.48
CA TYR A 522 -19.58 -14.25 3.84
C TYR A 522 -19.16 -12.93 3.22
N GLN A 523 -19.16 -12.86 1.91
CA GLN A 523 -18.79 -11.68 1.14
C GLN A 523 -19.91 -11.36 0.14
N THR A 524 -20.17 -10.07 -0.04
CA THR A 524 -21.19 -9.59 -0.98
C THR A 524 -20.61 -8.49 -1.85
N TYR A 525 -20.87 -8.56 -3.14
CA TYR A 525 -20.41 -7.59 -4.12
C TYR A 525 -21.60 -7.08 -4.91
N ARG A 526 -21.67 -5.77 -5.17
CA ARG A 526 -22.69 -5.28 -6.10
C ARG A 526 -22.47 -5.90 -7.48
N MET A 527 -23.56 -6.28 -8.12
CA MET A 527 -23.54 -6.89 -9.45
C MET A 527 -23.02 -5.92 -10.51
N ASN A 528 -23.31 -4.64 -10.37
CA ASN A 528 -22.81 -3.61 -11.27
C ASN A 528 -21.49 -3.03 -10.77
N GLU A 529 -20.51 -2.87 -11.66
CA GLU A 529 -19.27 -2.15 -11.35
C GLU A 529 -19.48 -0.66 -11.10
N THR A 530 -20.38 -0.04 -11.88
CA THR A 530 -20.79 1.36 -11.79
C THR A 530 -22.32 1.46 -11.88
N PRO A 531 -22.94 2.49 -11.28
CA PRO A 531 -24.37 2.76 -11.49
C PRO A 531 -24.71 2.88 -12.98
N SER A 532 -25.74 2.16 -13.44
CA SER A 532 -26.08 2.10 -14.86
C SER A 532 -26.92 3.31 -15.28
N ALA A 533 -26.39 4.14 -16.18
CA ALA A 533 -27.12 5.29 -16.73
C ALA A 533 -28.09 4.90 -17.87
N SER A 534 -27.86 3.75 -18.53
CA SER A 534 -28.71 3.21 -19.59
C SER A 534 -29.38 1.90 -19.15
N CYS A 535 -30.42 1.50 -19.87
CA CYS A 535 -31.08 0.21 -19.70
C CYS A 535 -30.93 -0.66 -20.95
N CYS A 536 -31.47 -1.87 -20.86
CA CYS A 536 -31.95 -2.65 -21.98
C CYS A 536 -30.85 -3.30 -22.85
N GLU A 537 -29.58 -3.01 -22.56
CA GLU A 537 -28.41 -3.70 -23.12
C GLU A 537 -27.89 -4.78 -22.16
N TRP A 538 -27.49 -5.92 -22.73
CA TRP A 538 -26.76 -6.95 -22.02
C TRP A 538 -25.31 -6.51 -21.81
N LYS A 539 -24.85 -6.55 -20.57
CA LYS A 539 -23.47 -6.29 -20.20
C LYS A 539 -22.88 -7.52 -19.53
N GLU A 540 -21.70 -7.91 -19.96
CA GLU A 540 -20.94 -9.02 -19.38
C GLU A 540 -20.05 -8.52 -18.24
N TYR A 541 -19.97 -9.33 -17.19
CA TYR A 541 -19.13 -9.10 -16.03
C TYR A 541 -18.28 -10.34 -15.77
N GLU A 542 -17.01 -10.12 -15.44
CA GLU A 542 -16.08 -11.15 -14.96
C GLU A 542 -15.52 -10.71 -13.62
N TYR A 543 -15.94 -11.39 -12.56
CA TYR A 543 -15.49 -11.15 -11.20
C TYR A 543 -14.56 -12.24 -10.71
N ALA A 544 -13.60 -11.82 -9.91
CA ALA A 544 -12.69 -12.69 -9.20
C ALA A 544 -12.77 -12.38 -7.70
N VAL A 545 -12.95 -13.43 -6.90
CA VAL A 545 -13.21 -13.33 -5.46
C VAL A 545 -12.32 -14.32 -4.72
N THR A 546 -11.66 -13.83 -3.67
CA THR A 546 -10.86 -14.64 -2.76
C THR A 546 -11.56 -14.75 -1.40
N MET A 547 -11.99 -15.96 -1.06
CA MET A 547 -12.57 -16.28 0.24
C MET A 547 -11.48 -16.92 1.11
N ALA A 548 -11.16 -16.29 2.23
CA ALA A 548 -10.22 -16.83 3.22
C ALA A 548 -10.98 -17.37 4.43
N GLY A 549 -10.54 -18.51 4.96
CA GLY A 549 -11.16 -19.16 6.12
C GLY A 549 -10.67 -20.60 6.27
N ASN A 550 -10.89 -21.19 7.45
CA ASN A 550 -10.52 -22.60 7.69
C ASN A 550 -11.62 -23.53 7.14
N PHE A 551 -11.53 -23.82 5.85
CA PHE A 551 -12.51 -24.65 5.14
C PHE A 551 -12.16 -26.14 5.22
N ILE A 552 -13.18 -26.95 5.44
CA ILE A 552 -13.10 -28.41 5.50
C ILE A 552 -14.00 -29.05 4.46
N ALA A 553 -13.75 -30.32 4.15
CA ALA A 553 -14.43 -31.02 3.06
C ALA A 553 -15.97 -31.07 3.17
N ASP A 554 -16.54 -31.01 4.37
CA ASP A 554 -17.99 -31.03 4.61
C ASP A 554 -18.64 -29.63 4.66
N ASP A 555 -17.87 -28.55 4.46
CA ASP A 555 -18.43 -27.21 4.37
C ASP A 555 -19.24 -27.03 3.08
N LYS A 556 -20.26 -26.16 3.13
CA LYS A 556 -21.09 -25.78 2.00
C LYS A 556 -20.59 -24.50 1.37
N VAL A 557 -20.62 -24.41 0.05
CA VAL A 557 -20.31 -23.19 -0.71
C VAL A 557 -21.54 -22.74 -1.46
N ASN A 558 -21.95 -21.50 -1.25
CA ASN A 558 -23.09 -20.91 -1.94
C ASN A 558 -22.64 -19.64 -2.66
N ILE A 559 -22.81 -19.63 -3.98
CA ILE A 559 -22.52 -18.48 -4.85
C ILE A 559 -23.76 -18.17 -5.67
N PHE A 560 -24.42 -17.05 -5.40
CA PHE A 560 -25.73 -16.76 -6.00
C PHE A 560 -26.03 -15.26 -6.05
N PHE A 561 -27.07 -14.88 -6.79
CA PHE A 561 -27.54 -13.50 -6.86
C PHE A 561 -28.66 -13.21 -5.84
N TRP A 562 -28.55 -12.08 -5.16
CA TRP A 562 -29.53 -11.60 -4.18
C TRP A 562 -30.04 -10.20 -4.57
N ASN A 563 -31.33 -10.14 -4.88
CA ASN A 563 -32.07 -8.93 -5.19
C ASN A 563 -32.88 -8.47 -3.97
N LYS A 564 -32.19 -7.85 -3.01
CA LYS A 564 -32.79 -7.43 -1.73
C LYS A 564 -33.98 -6.48 -1.89
N GLU A 565 -33.97 -5.66 -2.94
CA GLU A 565 -35.01 -4.66 -3.20
C GLU A 565 -36.13 -5.15 -4.12
N LYS A 566 -36.04 -6.39 -4.62
CA LYS A 566 -37.04 -6.98 -5.52
C LYS A 566 -37.30 -6.08 -6.74
N THR A 567 -36.24 -5.48 -7.28
CA THR A 567 -36.28 -4.67 -8.49
C THR A 567 -36.22 -5.54 -9.75
N ASP A 568 -36.55 -4.97 -10.90
CA ASP A 568 -36.66 -5.73 -12.14
C ASP A 568 -35.37 -5.66 -12.97
N PHE A 569 -34.70 -6.78 -13.20
CA PHE A 569 -33.53 -6.89 -14.07
C PHE A 569 -33.31 -8.35 -14.51
N ASN A 570 -32.49 -8.57 -15.53
CA ASN A 570 -32.27 -9.90 -16.09
C ASN A 570 -30.82 -10.34 -15.92
N VAL A 571 -30.61 -11.65 -15.77
CA VAL A 571 -29.29 -12.28 -15.66
C VAL A 571 -29.20 -13.48 -16.59
N ASP A 572 -28.05 -13.69 -17.20
CA ASP A 572 -27.79 -14.78 -18.13
C ASP A 572 -26.34 -15.26 -18.06
N ASP A 573 -26.03 -16.40 -18.69
CA ASP A 573 -24.68 -16.97 -18.84
C ASP A 573 -23.86 -17.06 -17.54
N LEU A 574 -24.44 -17.59 -16.45
CA LEU A 574 -23.73 -17.72 -15.19
C LEU A 574 -22.70 -18.85 -15.26
N LYS A 575 -21.42 -18.50 -15.15
CA LYS A 575 -20.29 -19.45 -15.06
C LYS A 575 -19.50 -19.22 -13.79
N ILE A 576 -19.19 -20.29 -13.09
CA ILE A 576 -18.46 -20.26 -11.82
C ILE A 576 -17.33 -21.29 -11.86
N GLU A 577 -16.11 -20.84 -11.63
CA GLU A 577 -14.92 -21.68 -11.51
C GLU A 577 -14.34 -21.54 -10.10
N ILE A 578 -14.17 -22.63 -9.36
CA ILE A 578 -13.58 -22.63 -8.01
C ILE A 578 -12.22 -23.32 -8.06
N TYR A 579 -11.19 -22.65 -7.54
CA TYR A 579 -9.82 -23.13 -7.44
C TYR A 579 -9.48 -23.46 -5.98
N LYS A 580 -8.72 -24.53 -5.75
CA LYS A 580 -8.37 -25.07 -4.43
C LYS A 580 -6.92 -24.73 -4.07
N GLU A 581 -6.66 -24.01 -2.97
CA GLU A 581 -5.29 -23.92 -2.43
C GLU A 581 -4.89 -25.17 -1.66
#